data_AF-A0A6C0J3R4-F1
#
_entry.id   AF-A0A6C0J3R4-F1
#
_cell.length_a   1.000
_cell.length_b   1.000
_cell.length_c   1.000
_cell.angle_alpha   90.00
_cell.angle_beta   90.00
_cell.angle_gamma   90.00
#
_symmetry.space_group_name_H-M   'P 1'
#
loop_
_entity.id
_entity.type
_entity.pdbx_description
1 polymer ?
#
loop_
_entity_poly.entity_id
_entity_poly.type
_entity_poly.pdbx_seq_one_letter_code
_entity_poly.pdbx_strand_id
1 'polypeptide(L)'
;MNRWNIIGLILGFIFVKLIFNNNENEQHKLSFNFKNIIKNGSLFIMNKHIHHWLISLVILFITIPYQIKYKNKHISILNVFFILFFLHGLTYKDRFIF
;
A
#
# COMPACT_ATOMS: atom_id res chain seq x y z
N MET A 1 -4.86 7.98 -20.19
CA MET A 1 -5.09 7.44 -18.83
C MET A 1 -6.57 7.07 -18.71
N ASN A 2 -6.91 5.83 -18.33
CA ASN A 2 -8.31 5.37 -18.26
C ASN A 2 -9.05 6.03 -17.07
N ARG A 3 -10.36 6.30 -17.16
CA ARG A 3 -11.18 6.83 -16.04
C ARG A 3 -11.05 6.00 -14.76
N TRP A 4 -10.87 4.69 -14.89
CA TRP A 4 -10.65 3.78 -13.76
C TRP A 4 -9.30 3.98 -13.07
N ASN A 5 -8.28 4.41 -13.82
CA ASN A 5 -6.97 4.75 -13.24
C ASN A 5 -7.08 6.03 -12.40
N ILE A 6 -7.89 7.00 -12.85
CA ILE A 6 -8.14 8.24 -12.09
C ILE A 6 -8.82 7.92 -10.76
N ILE A 7 -9.82 7.01 -10.76
CA ILE A 7 -10.47 6.56 -9.54
C ILE A 7 -9.47 5.90 -8.58
N GLY A 8 -8.63 4.98 -9.09
CA GLY A 8 -7.56 4.37 -8.29
C GLY A 8 -6.58 5.39 -7.71
N LEU A 9 -6.27 6.43 -8.48
CA LEU A 9 -5.39 7.52 -8.04
C LEU A 9 -6.00 8.34 -6.91
N ILE A 10 -7.27 8.74 -7.05
CA ILE A 10 -8.01 9.48 -6.01
C ILE A 10 -8.12 8.65 -4.73
N LEU A 11 -8.51 7.38 -4.85
CA LEU A 11 -8.63 6.48 -3.69
C LEU A 11 -7.28 6.28 -2.99
N GLY A 12 -6.21 6.06 -3.75
CA GLY A 12 -4.86 5.91 -3.19
C GLY A 12 -4.41 7.16 -2.45
N PHE A 13 -4.63 8.34 -3.03
CA PHE A 13 -4.25 9.60 -2.40
C PHE A 13 -5.03 9.87 -1.11
N ILE A 14 -6.36 9.66 -1.12
CA ILE A 14 -7.20 9.79 0.07
C ILE A 14 -6.73 8.83 1.16
N PHE A 15 -6.47 7.57 0.81
CA PHE A 15 -6.03 6.56 1.77
C PHE A 15 -4.68 6.90 2.41
N VAL A 16 -3.67 7.24 1.59
CA VAL A 16 -2.35 7.66 2.09
C VAL A 16 -2.50 8.86 3.04
N LYS A 17 -3.29 9.87 2.66
CA LYS A 17 -3.49 11.08 3.47
C LYS A 17 -4.25 10.82 4.77
N LEU A 18 -5.19 9.88 4.81
CA LEU A 18 -5.95 9.57 6.02
C LEU A 18 -5.17 8.69 6.99
N ILE A 19 -4.48 7.67 6.47
CA ILE A 19 -3.85 6.64 7.31
C ILE A 19 -2.39 6.97 7.66
N PHE A 20 -1.65 7.56 6.71
CA PHE A 20 -0.18 7.71 6.79
C PHE A 20 0.30 9.16 6.92
N ASN A 21 -0.61 10.12 7.10
CA ASN A 21 -0.25 11.53 7.33
C ASN A 21 0.18 11.79 8.79
N ASN A 22 1.18 11.04 9.24
CA ASN A 22 1.86 11.15 10.53
C ASN A 22 3.38 11.19 10.28
N ASN A 23 4.15 11.75 11.20
CA ASN A 23 5.60 11.81 11.03
C ASN A 23 6.23 10.41 11.14
N GLU A 24 7.44 10.25 10.56
CA GLU A 24 8.25 9.04 10.74
C GLU A 24 8.41 8.76 12.26
N ASN A 25 8.10 7.54 12.70
CA ASN A 25 8.05 7.08 14.11
C ASN A 25 6.81 7.47 14.95
N GLU A 26 5.84 8.19 14.39
CA GLU A 26 4.54 8.38 15.05
C GLU A 26 3.62 7.20 14.75
N GLN A 27 2.87 6.74 15.76
CA GLN A 27 1.86 5.70 15.56
C GLN A 27 0.85 6.13 14.49
N HIS A 28 0.39 5.21 13.66
CA HIS A 28 -0.66 5.49 12.68
C HIS A 28 -1.91 6.06 13.37
N LYS A 29 -2.55 7.06 12.74
CA LYS A 29 -3.76 7.73 13.27
C LYS A 29 -4.88 6.75 13.55
N LEU A 30 -4.93 5.68 12.75
CA LEU A 30 -5.76 4.53 12.98
C LEU A 30 -4.86 3.40 13.46
N SER A 31 -4.73 3.27 14.78
CA SER A 31 -4.07 2.12 15.40
C SER A 31 -5.04 0.95 15.41
N PHE A 32 -4.78 -0.04 14.57
CA PHE A 32 -5.48 -1.32 14.61
C PHE A 32 -4.47 -2.42 14.91
N ASN A 33 -4.87 -3.32 15.80
CA ASN A 33 -4.07 -4.46 16.22
C ASN A 33 -4.74 -5.74 15.73
N PHE A 34 -3.98 -6.60 15.07
CA PHE A 34 -4.44 -7.92 14.64
C PHE A 34 -3.42 -8.98 15.04
N LYS A 35 -3.64 -9.59 16.21
CA LYS A 35 -2.77 -10.60 16.81
C LYS A 35 -1.29 -10.18 16.72
N ASN A 36 -0.40 -11.11 16.36
CA ASN A 36 1.03 -10.87 16.19
C ASN A 36 1.40 -10.32 14.80
N ILE A 37 0.40 -10.06 13.94
CA ILE A 37 0.61 -9.70 12.52
C ILE A 37 0.53 -8.19 12.32
N ILE A 38 -0.33 -7.49 13.06
CA ILE A 38 -0.46 -6.04 12.94
C ILE A 38 -0.39 -5.44 14.34
N LYS A 39 0.58 -4.55 14.56
CA LYS A 39 0.78 -3.81 15.80
C LYS A 39 0.79 -2.32 15.48
N ASN A 40 -0.15 -1.57 16.04
CA ASN A 40 -0.36 -0.14 15.85
C ASN A 40 -0.50 0.29 14.38
N GLY A 41 -1.15 -0.54 13.56
CA GLY A 41 -1.28 -0.32 12.11
C GLY A 41 -0.05 -0.70 11.28
N SER A 42 1.07 -1.04 11.92
CA SER A 42 2.29 -1.52 11.29
C SER A 42 2.27 -3.04 11.18
N LEU A 43 2.77 -3.58 10.07
CA LEU A 43 2.72 -5.02 9.79
C LEU A 43 3.99 -5.70 10.29
N PHE A 44 3.83 -6.82 10.98
CA PHE A 44 4.90 -7.63 11.53
C PHE A 44 4.77 -9.09 11.08
N ILE A 45 5.88 -9.70 10.66
CA ILE A 45 5.98 -11.15 10.45
C ILE A 45 7.18 -11.65 11.24
N MET A 46 6.96 -12.64 12.12
CA MET A 46 8.02 -13.19 12.98
C MET A 46 8.81 -12.11 13.75
N ASN A 47 8.10 -11.10 14.29
CA ASN A 47 8.64 -9.92 14.97
C ASN A 47 9.47 -8.96 14.10
N LYS A 48 9.55 -9.15 12.78
CA LYS A 48 10.15 -8.19 11.85
C LYS A 48 9.09 -7.28 11.26
N HIS A 49 9.37 -5.99 11.21
CA HIS A 49 8.48 -5.01 10.59
C HIS A 49 8.57 -5.16 9.07
N ILE A 50 7.42 -5.22 8.42
CA ILE A 50 7.34 -5.28 6.97
C ILE A 50 6.73 -3.99 6.48
N HIS A 51 7.51 -3.26 5.69
CA HIS A 51 7.04 -2.09 4.99
C HIS A 51 5.99 -2.47 3.95
N HIS A 52 4.93 -1.67 3.91
CA HIS A 52 3.82 -1.84 2.99
C HIS A 52 4.22 -1.72 1.51
N TRP A 53 5.36 -1.11 1.17
CA TRP A 53 5.85 -1.14 -0.22
C TRP A 53 6.14 -2.56 -0.69
N LEU A 54 6.67 -3.44 0.18
CA LEU A 54 6.97 -4.82 -0.19
C LEU A 54 5.69 -5.60 -0.48
N ILE A 55 4.66 -5.39 0.34
CA ILE A 55 3.33 -5.99 0.15
C ILE A 55 2.71 -5.48 -1.16
N SER A 56 2.82 -4.17 -1.41
CA SER A 56 2.33 -3.54 -2.64
C SER A 56 3.02 -4.13 -3.87
N LEU A 57 4.34 -4.36 -3.80
CA LEU A 57 5.10 -4.97 -4.87
C LEU A 57 4.62 -6.39 -5.20
N VAL A 58 4.41 -7.23 -4.19
CA VAL A 58 3.89 -8.60 -4.36
C VAL A 58 2.52 -8.58 -5.03
N ILE A 59 1.62 -7.70 -4.59
CA ILE A 59 0.28 -7.58 -5.17
C ILE A 59 0.38 -7.14 -6.63
N LEU A 60 1.16 -6.10 -6.93
CA LEU A 60 1.35 -5.59 -8.30
C LEU A 60 1.93 -6.65 -9.23
N PHE A 61 2.87 -7.47 -8.75
CA PHE A 61 3.47 -8.54 -9.55
C PHE A 61 2.42 -9.56 -10.03
N ILE A 62 1.39 -9.81 -9.22
CA ILE A 62 0.28 -10.72 -9.57
C ILE A 62 -0.76 -10.02 -10.44
N THR A 63 -1.12 -8.78 -10.12
CA THR A 63 -2.28 -8.10 -10.69
C THR A 63 -1.97 -7.38 -12.01
N ILE A 64 -0.73 -7.00 -12.28
CA ILE A 64 -0.32 -6.40 -13.57
C ILE A 64 -0.46 -7.40 -14.73
N PRO A 65 0.11 -8.62 -14.68
CA PRO A 65 -0.07 -9.61 -15.75
C PRO A 65 -1.54 -9.95 -15.98
N TYR A 66 -2.31 -10.07 -14.90
CA TYR A 66 -3.74 -10.31 -14.97
C TYR A 66 -4.47 -9.15 -15.67
N GLN A 67 -4.10 -7.90 -15.39
CA GLN A 67 -4.67 -6.74 -16.06
C GLN A 67 -4.37 -6.71 -17.55
N ILE A 68 -3.16 -7.09 -17.97
CA ILE A 68 -2.77 -7.14 -19.38
C ILE A 68 -3.66 -8.15 -20.13
N LYS A 69 -3.93 -9.31 -19.52
CA LYS A 69 -4.73 -10.38 -20.13
C LYS A 69 -6.24 -10.07 -20.15
N TYR A 70 -6.80 -9.62 -19.03
CA TYR A 70 -8.27 -9.53 -18.87
C TYR A 70 -8.83 -8.10 -18.94
N LYS A 71 -7.98 -7.06 -18.89
CA LYS A 71 -8.37 -5.64 -18.97
C LYS A 71 -9.51 -5.24 -18.02
N ASN A 72 -9.54 -5.83 -16.82
CA ASN A 72 -10.61 -5.62 -15.85
C ASN A 72 -10.52 -4.23 -15.21
N LYS A 73 -11.65 -3.49 -15.17
CA LYS A 73 -11.71 -2.14 -14.58
C LYS A 73 -11.30 -2.11 -13.09
N HIS A 74 -11.70 -3.12 -12.31
CA HIS A 74 -11.42 -3.20 -10.88
C HIS A 74 -9.94 -3.43 -10.62
N ILE A 75 -9.31 -4.26 -11.44
CA ILE A 75 -7.87 -4.52 -11.34
C ILE A 75 -7.07 -3.29 -11.79
N SER A 76 -7.58 -2.53 -12.76
CA SER A 76 -7.02 -1.22 -13.13
C SER A 76 -7.00 -0.25 -11.94
N ILE A 77 -8.13 -0.13 -11.22
CA ILE A 77 -8.23 0.71 -10.00
C ILE A 77 -7.22 0.23 -8.96
N LEU A 78 -7.21 -1.07 -8.70
CA LEU A 78 -6.37 -1.70 -7.68
C LEU A 78 -4.88 -1.51 -8.00
N ASN A 79 -4.46 -1.68 -9.26
CA ASN A 79 -3.08 -1.48 -9.68
C ASN A 79 -2.63 -0.03 -9.44
N VAL A 80 -3.44 0.97 -9.80
CA VAL A 80 -3.06 2.37 -9.57
C VAL A 80 -2.99 2.70 -8.08
N PHE A 81 -3.95 2.17 -7.29
CA PHE A 81 -3.93 2.30 -5.84
C PHE A 81 -2.61 1.75 -5.25
N PHE A 82 -2.25 0.51 -5.59
CA PHE A 82 -1.02 -0.12 -5.07
C PHE A 82 0.26 0.47 -5.64
N ILE A 83 0.25 1.04 -6.85
CA ILE A 83 1.40 1.80 -7.38
C ILE A 83 1.66 3.03 -6.51
N LEU A 84 0.63 3.81 -6.20
CA LEU A 84 0.78 4.96 -5.30
C LEU A 84 1.25 4.53 -3.91
N PHE A 85 0.67 3.45 -3.40
CA PHE A 85 1.02 2.95 -2.08
C PHE A 85 2.45 2.40 -2.01
N PHE A 86 2.91 1.75 -3.08
CA PHE A 86 4.30 1.34 -3.29
C PHE A 86 5.24 2.56 -3.30
N LEU A 87 4.95 3.56 -4.13
CA LEU A 87 5.77 4.77 -4.24
C LEU A 87 5.84 5.52 -2.91
N HIS A 88 4.72 5.65 -2.21
CA HIS A 88 4.68 6.24 -0.87
C HIS A 88 5.50 5.42 0.14
N GLY A 89 5.41 4.10 0.11
CA GLY A 89 6.24 3.26 0.98
C GLY A 89 7.74 3.37 0.70
N LEU A 90 8.14 3.74 -0.51
CA LEU A 90 9.54 4.04 -0.85
C LEU A 90 10.01 5.42 -0.39
N THR A 91 9.12 6.33 0.02
CA THR A 91 9.54 7.65 0.54
C THR A 91 10.08 7.59 1.97
N TYR A 92 9.80 6.51 2.70
CA TYR A 92 10.28 6.33 4.07
C TYR A 92 11.80 6.16 4.13
N LYS A 93 12.44 6.74 5.15
CA LYS A 93 13.89 6.61 5.36
C LYS A 93 14.33 5.19 5.73
N ASP A 94 13.51 4.49 6.48
CA ASP A 94 13.75 3.14 7.00
C ASP A 94 13.26 2.03 6.05
N ARG A 95 12.91 2.36 4.80
CA ARG A 95 12.28 1.45 3.82
C ARG A 95 12.97 0.08 3.59
N PHE A 96 14.24 -0.07 3.94
CA PHE A 96 14.98 -1.34 3.80
C PHE A 96 15.40 -1.96 5.14
N ILE A 97 14.87 -1.45 6.25
CA ILE A 97 15.10 -1.96 7.61
C ILE A 97 13.93 -2.90 7.95
N PHE A 98 14.19 -4.12 8.40
CA PHE A 98 13.16 -5.16 8.65
C PHE A 98 13.20 -5.68 10.08
#